data_AF-A0A915ZZE5-F1
#
_entry.id   AF-A0A915ZZE5-F1
#
_cell.length_a   1.000
_cell.length_b   1.000
_cell.length_c   1.000
_cell.angle_alpha   90.00
_cell.angle_beta   90.00
_cell.angle_gamma   90.00
#
_symmetry.space_group_name_H-M   'P 1'
#
loop_
_entity.id
_entity.type
_entity.pdbx_description
1 polymer ?
#
loop_
_entity_poly.entity_id
_entity_poly.type
_entity_poly.pdbx_seq_one_letter_code
_entity_poly.pdbx_strand_id
1 'polypeptide(L)'
;MIDFYSITIRTFKVPLEDRSEDYGQVAVYKGNIEDKFVLDNHHVFKINDQVPICGNTSAMLQKTRYADYFDIIGESVHYGLFKSSG
;
A
#
# COMPACT_ATOMS: atom_id res chain seq x y z
N MET A 1 -0.04 9.83 -34.36
CA MET A 1 0.23 10.92 -33.40
C MET A 1 0.95 10.27 -32.22
N ILE A 2 1.99 10.90 -31.66
CA ILE A 2 2.75 10.36 -30.51
C ILE A 2 2.46 11.27 -29.32
N ASP A 3 1.98 10.67 -28.23
CA ASP A 3 1.68 11.39 -27.00
C ASP A 3 2.86 11.32 -26.02
N PHE A 4 3.09 12.41 -25.29
CA PHE A 4 4.13 12.52 -24.27
C PHE A 4 3.47 12.79 -22.90
N TYR A 5 4.04 12.19 -21.84
CA TYR A 5 3.53 12.32 -20.47
C TYR A 5 4.64 12.69 -19.51
N SER A 6 4.29 13.45 -18.47
CA SER A 6 5.13 13.66 -17.28
C SER A 6 4.57 12.83 -16.14
N ILE A 7 5.27 11.76 -15.75
CA ILE A 7 4.81 10.80 -14.74
C ILE A 7 5.86 10.70 -13.64
N THR A 8 5.42 10.76 -12.38
CA THR A 8 6.26 10.44 -11.23
C THR A 8 6.04 8.99 -10.83
N ILE A 9 7.10 8.19 -10.83
CA ILE A 9 7.05 6.77 -10.46
C ILE A 9 7.78 6.57 -9.14
N ARG A 10 7.22 5.71 -8.27
CA ARG A 10 7.87 5.21 -7.06
C ARG A 10 8.16 3.72 -7.20
N THR A 11 9.43 3.33 -7.11
CA THR A 11 9.84 1.93 -7.15
C THR A 11 10.48 1.52 -5.83
N PHE A 12 10.06 0.40 -5.26
CA PHE A 12 10.57 -0.12 -3.99
C PHE A 12 11.45 -1.34 -4.21
N LYS A 13 12.58 -1.40 -3.51
CA LYS A 13 13.46 -2.58 -3.50
C LYS A 13 13.07 -3.49 -2.33
N VAL A 14 11.98 -4.23 -2.49
CA VAL A 14 11.47 -5.24 -1.55
C VAL A 14 11.00 -6.46 -2.35
N PRO A 15 10.94 -7.67 -1.78
CA PRO A 15 10.43 -8.85 -2.50
C PRO A 15 8.92 -8.68 -2.74
N LEU A 16 8.57 -8.29 -3.96
CA LEU A 16 7.19 -8.10 -4.44
C LEU A 16 6.81 -9.26 -5.35
N GLU A 17 5.53 -9.59 -5.33
CA GLU A 17 4.89 -10.51 -6.27
C GLU A 17 4.51 -9.76 -7.56
N ASP A 18 4.28 -10.50 -8.65
CA ASP A 18 3.89 -9.94 -9.95
C ASP A 18 2.46 -9.39 -9.96
N ARG A 19 1.64 -9.80 -9.00
CA ARG A 19 0.21 -9.43 -8.87
C ARG A 19 -0.13 -8.92 -7.47
N SER A 20 -1.28 -8.27 -7.40
CA SER A 20 -1.86 -7.78 -6.15
C SER A 20 -2.62 -8.92 -5.48
N GLU A 21 -1.94 -9.68 -4.63
CA GLU A 21 -2.52 -10.81 -3.89
C GLU A 21 -3.10 -10.37 -2.53
N ASP A 22 -4.21 -10.99 -2.14
CA ASP A 22 -4.91 -10.76 -0.88
C ASP A 22 -4.39 -11.71 0.20
N TYR A 23 -3.88 -11.12 1.27
CA TYR A 23 -3.49 -11.83 2.47
C TYR A 23 -4.35 -11.47 3.69
N GLY A 24 -5.47 -10.77 3.50
CA GLY A 24 -6.34 -10.30 4.58
C GLY A 24 -5.69 -9.22 5.44
N GLN A 25 -4.74 -8.47 4.86
CA GLN A 25 -3.97 -7.45 5.56
C GLN A 25 -4.68 -6.10 5.52
N VAL A 26 -4.57 -5.35 6.62
CA VAL A 26 -5.14 -4.00 6.78
C VAL A 26 -4.03 -3.06 7.24
N ALA A 27 -3.92 -1.90 6.61
CA ALA A 27 -3.06 -0.81 7.05
C ALA A 27 -3.84 0.25 7.81
N VAL A 28 -3.22 0.76 8.88
CA VAL A 28 -3.68 1.92 9.64
C VAL A 28 -2.56 2.95 9.68
N TYR A 29 -2.82 4.16 9.18
CA TYR A 29 -1.86 5.27 9.23
C TYR A 29 -1.92 5.97 10.59
N LYS A 30 -0.75 6.17 11.21
CA LYS A 30 -0.62 6.73 12.58
C LYS A 30 -0.86 8.24 12.68
N GLY A 31 -0.80 8.98 11.58
CA GLY A 31 -1.06 10.43 11.59
C GLY A 31 0.05 11.30 12.18
N ASN A 32 1.28 10.81 12.18
CA ASN A 32 2.45 11.44 12.79
C ASN A 32 3.28 12.32 11.84
N ILE A 33 2.84 12.54 10.58
CA ILE A 33 3.49 13.48 9.65
C ILE A 33 2.46 14.50 9.11
N GLU A 34 1.39 14.02 8.48
CA GLU A 34 0.35 14.83 7.84
C GLU A 34 -1.05 14.30 8.21
N ASP A 35 -2.10 14.98 7.74
CA ASP A 35 -3.51 14.60 7.93
C ASP A 35 -3.92 13.35 7.13
N LYS A 36 -3.15 13.00 6.10
CA LYS A 36 -3.28 11.76 5.31
C LYS A 36 -1.95 11.39 4.66
N PHE A 37 -1.79 10.13 4.31
CA PHE A 37 -0.65 9.64 3.54
C PHE A 37 -1.11 9.14 2.17
N VAL A 38 -0.48 9.63 1.10
CA VAL A 38 -0.73 9.19 -0.28
C VAL A 38 0.46 8.37 -0.76
N LEU A 39 0.27 7.05 -0.91
CA LEU A 39 1.33 6.16 -1.39
C LEU A 39 1.49 6.27 -2.92
N ASP A 40 0.37 6.25 -3.63
CA ASP A 40 0.25 6.37 -5.08
C ASP A 40 -1.17 6.88 -5.45
N ASN A 41 -1.57 6.79 -6.72
CA ASN A 41 -2.86 7.28 -7.20
C ASN A 41 -4.08 6.43 -6.81
N HIS A 42 -3.90 5.27 -6.17
CA HIS A 42 -4.99 4.40 -5.69
C HIS A 42 -5.03 4.30 -4.15
N HIS A 43 -3.91 4.56 -3.48
CA HIS A 43 -3.77 4.35 -2.04
C HIS A 43 -3.68 5.68 -1.27
N VAL A 44 -4.80 6.06 -0.64
CA VAL A 44 -4.90 7.20 0.28
C VAL A 44 -5.29 6.69 1.67
N PHE A 45 -4.43 6.93 2.66
CA PHE A 45 -4.63 6.52 4.05
C PHE A 45 -4.90 7.74 4.91
N LYS A 46 -6.07 7.81 5.56
CA LYS A 46 -6.36 8.82 6.58
C LYS A 46 -5.96 8.30 7.96
N ILE A 47 -5.76 9.22 8.90
CA ILE A 47 -5.38 8.88 10.28
C ILE A 47 -6.41 7.92 10.87
N ASN A 48 -5.94 6.79 11.42
CA ASN A 48 -6.74 5.76 12.09
C ASN A 48 -7.78 5.03 11.21
N ASP A 49 -7.86 5.29 9.91
CA ASP A 49 -8.70 4.51 9.00
C ASP A 49 -8.08 3.12 8.79
N GLN A 50 -8.94 2.10 8.79
CA GLN A 50 -8.58 0.72 8.47
C GLN A 50 -8.75 0.49 6.97
N VAL A 51 -7.64 0.42 6.26
CA VAL A 51 -7.63 0.27 4.80
C VAL A 51 -7.15 -1.14 4.44
N PRO A 52 -8.01 -2.00 3.85
CA PRO A 52 -7.57 -3.29 3.30
C PRO A 52 -6.51 -3.07 2.22
N ILE A 53 -5.47 -3.89 2.23
CA ILE A 53 -4.35 -3.78 1.30
C ILE A 53 -3.90 -5.15 0.82
N CYS A 54 -3.26 -5.18 -0.36
CA CYS A 54 -2.62 -6.38 -0.87
C CYS A 54 -1.24 -6.62 -0.23
N GLY A 55 -0.71 -7.83 -0.45
CA GLY A 55 0.61 -8.24 0.06
C GLY A 55 1.75 -7.32 -0.38
N ASN A 56 1.70 -6.83 -1.63
CA ASN A 56 2.69 -5.89 -2.15
C ASN A 56 2.67 -4.54 -1.41
N THR A 57 1.49 -3.93 -1.23
CA THR A 57 1.36 -2.68 -0.47
C THR A 57 1.77 -2.89 0.98
N SER A 58 1.42 -4.03 1.58
CA SER A 58 1.86 -4.40 2.92
C SER A 58 3.38 -4.47 3.03
N ALA A 59 4.06 -5.11 2.07
CA ALA A 59 5.52 -5.16 2.02
C ALA A 59 6.15 -3.78 1.85
N MET A 60 5.57 -2.89 1.04
CA MET A 60 6.05 -1.52 0.87
C MET A 60 5.94 -0.72 2.17
N LEU A 61 4.86 -0.90 2.93
CA LEU A 61 4.64 -0.18 4.20
C LEU A 61 5.50 -0.75 5.33
N GLN A 62 5.71 -2.07 5.40
CA GLN A 62 6.46 -2.69 6.50
C GLN A 62 7.97 -2.78 6.28
N LYS A 63 8.45 -2.94 5.03
CA LYS A 63 9.86 -3.24 4.73
C LYS A 63 10.63 -2.02 4.21
N THR A 64 10.12 -0.82 4.48
CA THR A 64 10.76 0.44 4.08
C THR A 64 10.70 1.43 5.24
N ARG A 65 11.17 2.66 5.03
CA ARG A 65 11.07 3.75 6.00
C ARG A 65 9.62 4.08 6.44
N TYR A 66 8.61 3.53 5.77
CA TYR A 66 7.21 3.75 6.13
C TYR A 66 6.75 2.96 7.36
N ALA A 67 7.52 1.97 7.82
CA ALA A 67 7.13 1.09 8.93
C ALA A 67 6.83 1.86 10.22
N ASP A 68 7.55 2.97 10.46
CA ASP A 68 7.36 3.79 11.66
C ASP A 68 6.02 4.57 11.67
N TYR A 69 5.33 4.63 10.53
CA TYR A 69 4.15 5.46 10.31
C TYR A 69 2.86 4.64 10.14
N PHE A 70 2.96 3.31 10.06
CA PHE A 70 1.83 2.42 9.82
C PHE A 70 1.78 1.29 10.83
N ASP A 71 0.58 0.90 11.22
CA ASP A 71 0.31 -0.39 11.85
C ASP A 71 -0.33 -1.31 10.82
N ILE A 72 0.23 -2.50 10.64
CA ILE A 72 -0.31 -3.53 9.73
C ILE A 72 -0.92 -4.65 10.57
N ILE A 73 -2.19 -4.93 10.32
CA ILE A 73 -2.97 -5.95 11.00
C ILE A 73 -3.27 -7.09 10.02
N GLY A 74 -3.17 -8.33 10.46
CA GLY A 74 -3.51 -9.53 9.68
C GLY A 74 -2.39 -10.57 9.62
N GLU A 75 -2.76 -11.81 9.34
CA GLU A 75 -1.83 -12.93 9.14
C GLU A 75 -1.54 -13.17 7.65
N SER A 76 -0.58 -14.02 7.32
CA SER A 76 -0.18 -14.31 5.92
C SER A 76 -1.00 -15.43 5.28
N VAL A 77 -2.32 -15.43 5.46
CA VAL A 77 -3.22 -16.42 4.83
C VAL A 77 -3.61 -15.92 3.44
N HIS A 78 -3.35 -16.71 2.39
CA HIS A 78 -3.64 -16.31 1.01
C HIS A 78 -5.12 -16.53 0.65
N TYR A 79 -5.80 -15.46 0.21
CA TYR A 79 -7.20 -15.46 -0.20
C TYR A 79 -7.39 -15.33 -1.73
N GLY A 80 -6.30 -15.36 -2.50
CA GLY A 80 -6.30 -15.15 -3.95
C GLY A 80 -6.09 -13.69 -4.32
N LEU A 81 -6.59 -13.26 -5.49
CA LEU A 81 -6.38 -11.90 -5.98
C LEU A 81 -7.10 -10.86 -5.11
N PHE A 82 -6.38 -9.79 -4.76
CA PHE A 82 -6.93 -8.66 -4.05
C PHE A 82 -7.98 -7.94 -4.89
N LYS A 83 -9.20 -7.90 -4.37
CA LYS A 83 -10.29 -7.14 -4.98
C LYS A 83 -10.09 -5.66 -4.64
N SER A 84 -9.32 -4.97 -5.46
CA SER A 84 -9.35 -3.50 -5.46
C SER A 84 -10.79 -3.06 -5.71
N SER A 85 -11.43 -2.45 -4.71
CA SER A 85 -12.49 -1.50 -5.01
C SER A 85 -11.81 -0.33 -5.73
N GLY A 86 -12.19 -0.11 -6.98
CA GLY A 86 -11.75 1.07 -7.74
C GLY A 86 -12.18 2.38 -7.07
#